data_AF-A0A970JWD7-F1
#
_entry.id   AF-A0A970JWD7-F1
#
_cell.length_a   1.000
_cell.length_b   1.000
_cell.length_c   1.000
_cell.angle_alpha   90.00
_cell.angle_beta   90.00
_cell.angle_gamma   90.00
#
_symmetry.space_group_name_H-M   'P 1'
#
loop_
_entity.id
_entity.type
_entity.pdbx_description
1 polymer ?
#
loop_
_entity_poly.entity_id
_entity_poly.type
_entity_poly.pdbx_seq_one_letter_code
_entity_poly.pdbx_strand_id
1 'polypeptide(L)'
;MKLVREDLTELVFILDRSGSMAGLEDDTIGGFNSMIAKQKDTKGEVVVTTVLFNDEYEVIHDRINIKDISPMTKKEYDVGGCTALLDAIGKTILKISKIQENASIEQRAGKVLFIIITDGMENSSTEFTYSKIKELIKTKKQEGWEFIFLGANIDAAETADRMGIGAERSSGYHADSKGIRLNYRVLNELITNYRENATIDSNWNSSINEDFVKRNKLSRFKN
;
A
#
# COMPACT_ATOMS: atom_id res chain seq x y z
N MET A 1 8.89 -21.83 14.86
CA MET A 1 8.95 -20.41 14.45
C MET A 1 10.33 -20.18 13.85
N LYS A 2 10.44 -19.68 12.61
CA LYS A 2 11.75 -19.33 12.03
C LYS A 2 12.29 -18.10 12.77
N LEU A 3 13.60 -18.04 13.04
CA LEU A 3 14.23 -16.84 13.60
C LEU A 3 14.10 -15.68 12.59
N VAL A 4 13.73 -14.50 13.10
CA VAL A 4 13.52 -13.26 12.36
C VAL A 4 14.29 -12.12 13.02
N ARG A 5 14.49 -11.03 12.29
CA ARG A 5 15.05 -9.79 12.80
C ARG A 5 13.94 -8.83 13.21
N GLU A 6 13.66 -8.75 14.51
CA GLU A 6 12.53 -7.99 15.08
C GLU A 6 12.63 -6.46 14.86
N ASP A 7 13.82 -5.92 14.68
CA ASP A 7 14.06 -4.50 14.43
C ASP A 7 14.01 -4.12 12.94
N LEU A 8 13.93 -5.10 12.03
CA LEU A 8 13.83 -4.90 10.59
C LEU A 8 12.36 -4.95 10.13
N THR A 9 11.92 -3.86 9.50
CA THR A 9 10.64 -3.78 8.81
C THR A 9 10.83 -3.88 7.30
N GLU A 10 10.01 -4.69 6.64
CA GLU A 10 9.83 -4.64 5.19
C GLU A 10 8.53 -3.90 4.86
N LEU A 11 8.66 -2.76 4.20
CA LEU A 11 7.53 -1.99 3.68
C LEU A 11 7.34 -2.31 2.20
N VAL A 12 6.13 -2.71 1.84
CA VAL A 12 5.79 -3.10 0.47
C VAL A 12 4.67 -2.20 -0.02
N PHE A 13 4.99 -1.33 -0.98
CA PHE A 13 4.02 -0.47 -1.63
C PHE A 13 3.58 -1.08 -2.97
N ILE A 14 2.28 -1.16 -3.19
CA ILE A 14 1.67 -1.53 -4.47
C ILE A 14 0.80 -0.35 -4.88
N LEU A 15 1.31 0.44 -5.83
CA LEU A 15 0.74 1.73 -6.21
C LEU A 15 0.18 1.65 -7.62
N ASP A 16 -1.11 1.97 -7.74
CA ASP A 16 -1.81 2.07 -9.01
C ASP A 16 -1.27 3.24 -9.83
N ARG A 17 -1.04 3.00 -11.11
CA ARG A 17 -0.71 3.97 -12.15
C ARG A 17 -1.60 3.79 -13.39
N SER A 18 -2.78 3.19 -13.22
CA SER A 18 -3.75 3.04 -14.29
C SER A 18 -4.30 4.38 -14.78
N GLY A 19 -4.98 4.39 -15.92
CA GLY A 19 -5.50 5.63 -16.51
C GLY A 19 -6.48 6.42 -15.63
N SER A 20 -7.10 5.80 -14.62
CA SER A 20 -7.95 6.50 -13.65
C SER A 20 -7.18 7.51 -12.80
N MET A 21 -5.88 7.27 -12.57
CA MET A 21 -4.99 8.14 -11.79
C MET A 21 -4.58 9.42 -12.53
N ALA A 22 -5.10 9.68 -13.74
CA ALA A 22 -4.78 10.85 -14.55
C ALA A 22 -5.06 12.17 -13.81
N GLY A 23 -4.04 13.04 -13.75
CA GLY A 23 -4.09 14.32 -13.04
C GLY A 23 -3.75 14.23 -11.54
N LEU A 24 -3.40 13.04 -11.04
CA LEU A 24 -3.01 12.79 -9.64
C LEU A 24 -1.53 12.45 -9.47
N GLU A 25 -0.75 12.50 -10.55
CA GLU A 25 0.65 12.08 -10.61
C GLU A 25 1.53 12.92 -9.68
N ASP A 26 1.40 14.24 -9.74
CA ASP A 26 2.20 15.17 -8.93
C ASP A 26 1.91 15.01 -7.43
N ASP A 27 0.65 14.85 -7.05
CA ASP A 27 0.27 14.62 -5.65
C ASP A 27 0.73 13.22 -5.16
N THR A 28 0.69 12.21 -6.02
CA THR A 28 1.12 10.85 -5.69
C THR A 28 2.64 10.77 -5.50
N ILE A 29 3.40 11.29 -6.48
CA ILE A 29 4.86 11.38 -6.42
C ILE A 29 5.29 12.22 -5.22
N GLY A 30 4.71 13.41 -5.04
CA GLY A 30 5.04 14.32 -3.96
C GLY A 30 4.71 13.73 -2.58
N GLY A 31 3.55 13.09 -2.45
CA GLY A 31 3.12 12.41 -1.23
C GLY A 31 4.03 11.24 -0.85
N PHE A 32 4.32 10.35 -1.81
CA PHE A 32 5.23 9.22 -1.62
C PHE A 32 6.63 9.70 -1.21
N ASN A 33 7.20 10.64 -1.95
CA ASN A 33 8.54 11.17 -1.67
C ASN A 33 8.63 11.86 -0.31
N SER A 34 7.62 12.65 0.06
CA SER A 34 7.59 13.29 1.38
C SER A 34 7.49 12.27 2.51
N MET A 35 6.69 11.21 2.34
CA MET A 35 6.59 10.13 3.30
C MET A 35 7.92 9.38 3.42
N ILE A 36 8.54 8.97 2.31
CA ILE A 36 9.85 8.30 2.33
C ILE A 36 10.90 9.18 3.02
N ALA A 37 10.96 10.48 2.72
CA ALA A 37 11.89 11.39 3.37
C ALA A 37 11.71 11.42 4.90
N LYS A 38 10.48 11.51 5.40
CA LYS A 38 10.21 11.44 6.84
C LYS A 38 10.56 10.08 7.43
N GLN A 39 10.23 9.00 6.74
CA GLN A 39 10.52 7.64 7.18
C GLN A 39 12.02 7.34 7.17
N LYS A 40 12.84 8.02 6.35
CA LYS A 40 14.30 7.96 6.48
C LYS A 40 14.73 8.43 7.88
N ASP A 41 14.10 9.44 8.48
CA ASP A 41 14.53 9.99 9.77
C ASP A 41 13.98 9.26 11.00
N THR A 42 12.99 8.38 10.80
CA THR A 42 12.45 7.52 11.86
C THR A 42 13.43 6.40 12.24
N LYS A 43 13.45 6.01 13.52
CA LYS A 43 14.30 4.92 14.04
C LYS A 43 13.89 3.54 13.50
N GLY A 44 14.80 2.57 13.61
CA GLY A 44 14.61 1.20 13.15
C GLY A 44 15.03 1.00 11.69
N GLU A 45 15.39 -0.24 11.36
CA GLU A 45 15.83 -0.58 10.01
C GLU A 45 14.64 -0.91 9.11
N VAL A 46 14.69 -0.40 7.88
CA VAL A 46 13.63 -0.58 6.91
C VAL A 46 14.20 -0.89 5.55
N VAL A 47 13.66 -1.93 4.93
CA VAL A 47 13.80 -2.18 3.49
C VAL A 47 12.46 -1.92 2.82
N VAL A 48 12.49 -1.35 1.62
CA VAL A 48 11.28 -0.98 0.88
C VAL A 48 11.26 -1.68 -0.45
N THR A 49 10.11 -2.25 -0.76
CA THR A 49 9.74 -2.67 -2.11
C THR A 49 8.63 -1.75 -2.60
N THR A 50 8.76 -1.22 -3.81
CA THR A 50 7.71 -0.41 -4.45
C THR A 50 7.42 -0.99 -5.81
N VAL A 51 6.16 -1.35 -5.98
CA VAL A 51 5.59 -1.87 -7.21
C VAL A 51 4.63 -0.83 -7.76
N LEU A 52 4.83 -0.47 -9.03
CA LEU A 52 3.87 0.30 -9.81
C LEU A 52 3.10 -0.66 -10.70
N PHE A 53 1.79 -0.48 -10.80
CA PHE A 53 0.97 -1.36 -11.62
C PHE A 53 -0.15 -0.62 -12.36
N ASN A 54 -0.48 -1.14 -13.53
CA ASN A 54 -1.68 -0.89 -14.31
C ASN A 54 -2.12 -2.26 -14.85
N ASP A 55 -2.17 -2.48 -16.16
CA ASP A 55 -2.15 -3.83 -16.76
C ASP A 55 -0.73 -4.42 -16.86
N GLU A 56 0.30 -3.62 -16.57
CA GLU A 56 1.68 -4.05 -16.41
C GLU A 56 2.09 -4.08 -14.92
N TYR A 57 3.21 -4.76 -14.66
CA TYR A 57 3.79 -4.92 -13.32
C TYR A 57 5.25 -4.49 -13.34
N GLU A 58 5.58 -3.43 -12.59
CA GLU A 58 6.94 -2.89 -12.53
C GLU A 58 7.42 -2.74 -11.08
N VAL A 59 8.62 -3.24 -10.79
CA VAL A 59 9.26 -3.10 -9.48
C VAL A 59 10.34 -2.03 -9.58
N ILE A 60 10.11 -0.87 -8.99
CA ILE A 60 11.06 0.26 -9.03
C ILE A 60 12.00 0.30 -7.83
N HIS A 61 11.59 -0.31 -6.70
CA HIS A 61 12.45 -0.57 -5.55
C HIS A 61 12.28 -2.04 -5.17
N ASP A 62 13.37 -2.79 -5.04
CA ASP A 62 13.36 -4.19 -4.62
C ASP A 62 14.19 -4.35 -3.34
N ARG A 63 13.50 -4.30 -2.19
CA ARG A 63 14.10 -4.38 -0.85
C ARG A 63 15.29 -3.45 -0.63
N ILE A 64 15.19 -2.23 -1.13
CA ILE A 64 16.22 -1.21 -0.97
C ILE A 64 16.15 -0.65 0.45
N ASN A 65 17.29 -0.46 1.12
CA ASN A 65 17.32 0.21 2.41
C ASN A 65 16.66 1.59 2.26
N ILE A 66 15.75 1.95 3.16
CA ILE A 66 15.01 3.20 3.04
C ILE A 66 15.90 4.43 2.87
N LYS A 67 17.11 4.43 3.44
CA LYS A 67 18.10 5.51 3.33
C LYS A 67 18.57 5.74 1.89
N ASP A 68 18.65 4.67 1.11
CA ASP A 68 19.21 4.64 -0.25
C ASP A 68 18.15 4.85 -1.34
N ILE A 69 16.87 4.92 -0.98
CA ILE A 69 15.79 5.19 -1.93
C ILE A 69 15.94 6.58 -2.52
N SER A 70 16.00 6.64 -3.85
CA SER A 70 15.93 7.91 -4.58
C SER A 70 14.48 8.39 -4.68
N PRO A 71 14.23 9.71 -4.73
CA PRO A 71 12.89 10.22 -4.95
C PRO A 71 12.33 9.70 -6.28
N MET A 72 11.08 9.21 -6.24
CA MET A 72 10.31 8.84 -7.42
C MET A 72 10.11 10.08 -8.30
N THR A 73 10.15 9.89 -9.61
CA THR A 73 10.01 10.93 -10.62
C THR A 73 8.91 10.59 -11.60
N LYS A 74 8.54 11.56 -12.45
CA LYS A 74 7.59 11.36 -13.56
C LYS A 74 8.08 10.38 -14.63
N LYS A 75 9.35 9.96 -14.59
CA LYS A 75 9.87 8.91 -15.47
C LYS A 75 9.51 7.51 -14.98
N GLU A 76 9.37 7.34 -13.67
CA GLU A 76 8.97 6.07 -13.06
C GLU A 76 7.45 6.01 -12.90
N TYR A 77 6.82 7.11 -12.49
CA TYR A 77 5.38 7.20 -12.31
C TYR A 77 4.75 8.03 -13.43
N ASP A 78 4.37 7.34 -14.50
CA ASP A 78 3.46 7.80 -15.53
C ASP A 78 2.17 6.96 -15.49
N VAL A 79 1.04 7.54 -15.90
CA VAL A 79 -0.26 6.87 -15.78
C VAL A 79 -0.79 6.42 -17.13
N GLY A 80 -1.46 5.28 -17.17
CA GLY A 80 -2.08 4.75 -18.37
C GLY A 80 -2.53 3.31 -18.22
N GLY A 81 -3.23 2.79 -19.23
CA GLY A 81 -3.66 1.39 -19.23
C GLY A 81 -4.82 1.08 -18.27
N CYS A 82 -4.99 -0.21 -18.00
CA CYS A 82 -6.08 -0.79 -17.22
C CYS A 82 -5.65 -1.10 -15.78
N THR A 83 -6.49 -1.80 -14.99
CA THR A 83 -6.20 -2.09 -13.57
C THR A 83 -6.14 -3.60 -13.34
N ALA A 84 -4.94 -4.18 -13.30
CA ALA A 84 -4.66 -5.56 -12.90
C ALA A 84 -4.20 -5.65 -11.44
N LEU A 85 -5.07 -5.22 -10.53
CA LEU A 85 -4.86 -5.16 -9.07
C LEU A 85 -4.56 -6.54 -8.47
N LEU A 86 -5.33 -7.57 -8.82
CA LEU A 86 -5.14 -8.92 -8.27
C LEU A 86 -3.79 -9.49 -8.68
N ASP A 87 -3.38 -9.30 -9.94
CA ASP A 87 -2.08 -9.76 -10.41
C ASP A 87 -0.94 -9.02 -9.70
N ALA A 88 -1.06 -7.71 -9.50
CA ALA A 88 -0.07 -6.92 -8.77
C ALA A 88 0.09 -7.40 -7.32
N ILE A 89 -1.01 -7.65 -6.61
CA ILE A 89 -0.99 -8.17 -5.23
C ILE A 89 -0.41 -9.58 -5.19
N GLY A 90 -0.91 -10.48 -6.05
CA GLY A 90 -0.52 -11.88 -6.07
C GLY A 90 0.96 -12.08 -6.36
N LYS A 91 1.47 -11.44 -7.43
CA LYS A 91 2.89 -11.46 -7.81
C LYS A 91 3.77 -10.95 -6.68
N THR A 92 3.38 -9.85 -6.03
CA THR A 92 4.17 -9.24 -4.97
C THR A 92 4.20 -10.11 -3.71
N ILE A 93 3.06 -10.68 -3.28
CA ILE A 93 3.03 -11.61 -2.13
C ILE A 93 3.97 -12.79 -2.38
N LEU A 94 3.91 -13.41 -3.56
CA LEU A 94 4.76 -14.55 -3.89
C LEU A 94 6.25 -14.17 -3.93
N LYS A 95 6.59 -13.01 -4.51
CA LYS A 95 7.96 -12.48 -4.53
C LYS A 95 8.51 -12.30 -3.12
N ILE A 96 7.80 -11.56 -2.27
CA ILE A 96 8.25 -11.28 -0.91
C ILE A 96 8.30 -12.55 -0.07
N SER A 97 7.35 -13.46 -0.25
CA SER A 97 7.32 -14.75 0.48
C SER A 97 8.56 -15.57 0.17
N LYS A 98 8.88 -15.71 -1.13
CA LYS A 98 10.08 -16.41 -1.58
C LYS A 98 11.36 -15.78 -1.01
N ILE A 99 11.44 -14.46 -0.96
CA ILE A 99 12.61 -13.78 -0.38
C ILE A 99 12.70 -14.07 1.12
N GLN A 100 11.62 -13.85 1.88
CA GLN A 100 11.60 -14.08 3.33
C GLN A 100 11.88 -15.55 3.70
N GLU A 101 11.39 -16.51 2.92
CA GLU A 101 11.62 -17.93 3.14
C GLU A 101 13.08 -18.33 2.99
N ASN A 102 13.78 -17.73 2.02
CA ASN A 102 15.17 -18.03 1.66
C ASN A 102 16.20 -17.08 2.31
N ALA A 103 15.75 -15.97 2.90
CA ALA A 103 16.63 -15.00 3.56
C ALA A 103 17.38 -15.61 4.76
N SER A 104 18.61 -15.15 4.98
CA SER A 104 19.32 -15.39 6.24
C SER A 104 18.57 -14.72 7.40
N ILE A 105 18.91 -15.07 8.64
CA ILE A 105 18.24 -14.53 9.83
C ILE A 105 18.39 -13.00 9.88
N GLU A 106 19.56 -12.49 9.47
CA GLU A 106 19.90 -11.07 9.47
C GLU A 106 19.11 -10.26 8.44
N GLN A 107 18.65 -10.93 7.36
CA GLN A 107 17.91 -10.32 6.25
C GLN A 107 16.40 -10.59 6.33
N ARG A 108 15.95 -11.53 7.16
CA ARG A 108 14.53 -11.87 7.32
C ARG A 108 13.85 -10.84 8.22
N ALA A 109 12.99 -10.01 7.64
CA ALA A 109 12.28 -8.97 8.38
C ALA A 109 11.27 -9.60 9.36
N GLY A 110 11.29 -9.16 10.62
CA GLY A 110 10.29 -9.57 11.63
C GLY A 110 8.94 -8.88 11.44
N LYS A 111 8.92 -7.72 10.77
CA LYS A 111 7.72 -6.95 10.47
C LYS A 111 7.55 -6.81 8.96
N VAL A 112 6.39 -7.14 8.42
CA VAL A 112 6.08 -7.02 6.99
C VAL A 112 4.75 -6.32 6.84
N LEU A 113 4.76 -5.16 6.18
CA LEU A 113 3.58 -4.33 5.97
C LEU A 113 3.38 -4.04 4.48
N PHE A 114 2.25 -4.48 3.95
CA PHE A 114 1.77 -4.18 2.62
C PHE A 114 0.85 -2.96 2.65
N ILE A 115 1.09 -2.02 1.75
CA ILE A 115 0.25 -0.84 1.52
C ILE A 115 -0.15 -0.85 0.05
N ILE A 116 -1.44 -1.00 -0.18
CA ILE A 116 -2.05 -1.10 -1.50
C ILE A 116 -2.88 0.16 -1.72
N ILE A 117 -2.58 0.92 -2.77
CA ILE A 117 -3.28 2.16 -3.11
C ILE A 117 -3.76 2.08 -4.54
N THR A 118 -5.06 2.26 -4.73
CA THR A 118 -5.71 2.24 -6.05
C THR A 118 -6.93 3.15 -6.06
N ASP A 119 -7.25 3.72 -7.21
CA ASP A 119 -8.52 4.40 -7.48
C ASP A 119 -9.37 3.69 -8.53
N GLY A 120 -8.81 2.65 -9.16
CA GLY A 120 -9.43 1.84 -10.19
C GLY A 120 -10.09 0.58 -9.63
N MET A 121 -11.17 0.15 -10.27
CA MET A 121 -11.74 -1.17 -10.05
C MET A 121 -10.95 -2.21 -10.85
N GLU A 122 -10.61 -3.33 -10.23
CA GLU A 122 -10.04 -4.50 -10.91
C GLU A 122 -10.80 -4.84 -12.21
N ASN A 123 -10.08 -4.89 -13.34
CA ASN A 123 -10.67 -5.12 -14.66
C ASN A 123 -9.75 -5.84 -15.67
N SER A 124 -8.49 -6.15 -15.32
CA SER A 124 -7.49 -6.65 -16.28
C SER A 124 -6.58 -7.76 -15.77
N SER A 125 -6.73 -8.22 -14.52
CA SER A 125 -5.95 -9.35 -13.99
C SER A 125 -6.29 -10.65 -14.72
N THR A 126 -5.26 -11.46 -14.99
CA THR A 126 -5.37 -12.73 -15.72
C THR A 126 -4.76 -13.92 -14.99
N GLU A 127 -3.89 -13.70 -14.00
CA GLU A 127 -3.17 -14.76 -13.28
C GLU A 127 -3.83 -15.08 -11.92
N PHE A 128 -4.42 -14.08 -11.27
CA PHE A 128 -4.99 -14.22 -9.93
C PHE A 128 -6.48 -13.87 -9.88
N THR A 129 -7.20 -14.56 -8.99
CA THR A 129 -8.61 -14.29 -8.67
C THR A 129 -8.74 -13.80 -7.25
N TYR A 130 -9.86 -13.13 -6.93
CA TYR A 130 -10.16 -12.71 -5.54
C TYR A 130 -10.06 -13.87 -4.54
N SER A 131 -10.57 -15.05 -4.90
CA SER A 131 -10.46 -16.24 -4.04
C SER A 131 -9.01 -16.60 -3.75
N LYS A 132 -8.14 -16.57 -4.78
CA LYS A 132 -6.72 -16.88 -4.61
C LYS A 132 -6.00 -15.84 -3.79
N ILE A 133 -6.28 -14.56 -4.01
CA ILE A 133 -5.74 -13.45 -3.21
C ILE A 133 -6.19 -13.56 -1.75
N LYS A 134 -7.46 -13.87 -1.51
CA LYS A 134 -8.00 -14.07 -0.16
C LYS A 134 -7.31 -15.19 0.60
N GLU A 135 -7.01 -16.31 -0.07
CA GLU A 135 -6.21 -17.40 0.51
C GLU A 135 -4.78 -16.95 0.83
N LEU A 136 -4.11 -16.29 -0.12
CA LEU A 136 -2.73 -15.81 0.06
C LEU A 136 -2.63 -14.82 1.23
N ILE A 137 -3.49 -13.80 1.27
CA ILE A 137 -3.52 -12.81 2.34
C ILE A 137 -3.85 -13.48 3.68
N LYS A 138 -4.82 -14.40 3.72
CA LYS A 138 -5.14 -15.14 4.95
C LYS A 138 -3.93 -15.89 5.49
N THR A 139 -3.21 -16.62 4.64
CA THR A 139 -1.98 -17.34 5.05
C THR A 139 -0.92 -16.36 5.55
N LYS A 140 -0.68 -15.25 4.86
CA LYS A 140 0.35 -14.29 5.25
C LYS A 140 0.00 -13.52 6.54
N LYS A 141 -1.29 -13.24 6.79
CA LYS A 141 -1.74 -12.71 8.08
C LYS A 141 -1.48 -13.68 9.24
N GLN A 142 -1.60 -15.01 9.02
CA GLN A 142 -1.22 -16.01 10.03
C GLN A 142 0.30 -16.05 10.28
N GLU A 143 1.10 -15.60 9.33
CA GLU A 143 2.55 -15.41 9.45
C GLU A 143 2.92 -14.02 10.03
N GLY A 144 1.94 -13.21 10.42
CA GLY A 144 2.15 -11.89 11.03
C GLY A 144 2.28 -10.73 10.05
N TRP A 145 1.99 -10.93 8.77
CA TRP A 145 2.01 -9.85 7.78
C TRP A 145 0.76 -8.99 7.89
N GLU A 146 0.95 -7.68 7.78
CA GLU A 146 -0.14 -6.70 7.78
C GLU A 146 -0.41 -6.16 6.38
N PHE A 147 -1.67 -5.84 6.09
CA PHE A 147 -2.12 -5.35 4.80
C PHE A 147 -3.03 -4.14 5.01
N ILE A 148 -2.69 -3.01 4.40
CA ILE A 148 -3.48 -1.78 4.37
C ILE A 148 -3.97 -1.54 2.95
N PHE A 149 -5.26 -1.27 2.80
CA PHE A 149 -5.89 -0.99 1.52
C PHE A 149 -6.51 0.41 1.49
N LEU A 150 -6.04 1.26 0.58
CA LEU A 150 -6.63 2.56 0.29
C LEU A 150 -7.27 2.53 -1.09
N GLY A 151 -8.60 2.55 -1.11
CA GLY A 151 -9.39 2.57 -2.34
C GLY A 151 -10.02 3.93 -2.56
N ALA A 152 -9.77 4.57 -3.70
CA ALA A 152 -10.44 5.82 -4.05
C ALA A 152 -11.72 5.52 -4.84
N ASN A 153 -12.80 6.26 -4.60
CA ASN A 153 -14.03 6.21 -5.41
C ASN A 153 -14.69 4.82 -5.59
N ILE A 154 -14.25 3.82 -4.84
CA ILE A 154 -14.79 2.45 -4.79
C ILE A 154 -15.34 2.16 -3.39
N ASP A 155 -16.16 1.12 -3.25
CA ASP A 155 -16.40 0.54 -1.93
C ASP A 155 -15.13 -0.17 -1.47
N ALA A 156 -14.25 0.62 -0.85
CA ALA A 156 -12.93 0.17 -0.42
C ALA A 156 -13.03 -0.96 0.62
N ALA A 157 -14.08 -0.94 1.45
CA ALA A 157 -14.30 -1.96 2.47
C ALA A 157 -14.78 -3.27 1.83
N GLU A 158 -15.74 -3.22 0.89
CA GLU A 158 -16.20 -4.39 0.16
C GLU A 158 -15.08 -5.02 -0.67
N THR A 159 -14.32 -4.19 -1.40
CA THR A 159 -13.20 -4.64 -2.24
C THR A 159 -12.11 -5.29 -1.38
N ALA A 160 -11.76 -4.67 -0.26
CA ALA A 160 -10.82 -5.23 0.71
C ALA A 160 -11.31 -6.58 1.28
N ASP A 161 -12.58 -6.70 1.65
CA ASP A 161 -13.14 -7.94 2.20
C ASP A 161 -13.08 -9.11 1.21
N ARG A 162 -13.34 -8.83 -0.07
CA ARG A 162 -13.20 -9.83 -1.16
C ARG A 162 -11.77 -10.37 -1.26
N MET A 163 -10.77 -9.57 -0.88
CA MET A 163 -9.36 -9.96 -0.81
C MET A 163 -8.94 -10.48 0.58
N GLY A 164 -9.84 -10.51 1.57
CA GLY A 164 -9.52 -10.96 2.93
C GLY A 164 -8.84 -9.89 3.82
N ILE A 165 -8.90 -8.63 3.41
CA ILE A 165 -8.46 -7.48 4.21
C ILE A 165 -9.69 -6.93 4.94
N GLY A 166 -9.62 -6.81 6.27
CA GLY A 166 -10.76 -6.36 7.08
C GLY A 166 -11.05 -4.87 6.89
N ALA A 167 -12.28 -4.46 7.19
CA ALA A 167 -12.70 -3.05 7.10
C ALA A 167 -11.83 -2.12 7.98
N GLU A 168 -11.34 -2.61 9.12
CA GLU A 168 -10.42 -1.92 10.02
C GLU A 168 -9.02 -1.67 9.43
N ARG A 169 -8.71 -2.33 8.31
CA ARG A 169 -7.46 -2.19 7.55
C ARG A 169 -7.68 -1.63 6.16
N SER A 170 -8.86 -1.06 5.89
CA SER A 170 -9.15 -0.38 4.64
C SER A 170 -9.72 1.02 4.86
N SER A 171 -9.59 1.89 3.87
CA SER A 171 -10.25 3.20 3.90
C SER A 171 -10.55 3.68 2.50
N GLY A 172 -11.76 4.25 2.35
CA GLY A 172 -12.18 4.97 1.17
C GLY A 172 -11.67 6.41 1.20
N TYR A 173 -11.16 6.92 0.08
CA TYR A 173 -10.77 8.33 -0.03
C TYR A 173 -11.29 8.96 -1.34
N HIS A 174 -11.25 10.28 -1.40
CA HIS A 174 -11.51 11.01 -2.65
C HIS A 174 -10.23 11.07 -3.47
N ALA A 175 -10.28 10.64 -4.73
CA ALA A 175 -9.16 10.70 -5.67
C ALA A 175 -8.90 12.15 -6.13
N ASP A 176 -8.47 12.99 -5.20
CA ASP A 176 -8.08 14.36 -5.46
C ASP A 176 -6.85 14.74 -4.64
N SER A 177 -6.26 15.88 -4.99
CA SER A 177 -5.05 16.38 -4.36
C SER A 177 -5.16 16.45 -2.83
N LYS A 178 -6.35 16.78 -2.30
CA LYS A 178 -6.57 16.86 -0.85
C LYS A 178 -6.58 15.46 -0.21
N GLY A 179 -7.28 14.51 -0.82
CA GLY A 179 -7.38 13.14 -0.35
C GLY A 179 -6.03 12.43 -0.39
N ILE A 180 -5.28 12.56 -1.48
CA ILE A 180 -3.96 11.93 -1.63
C ILE A 180 -2.97 12.46 -0.58
N ARG A 181 -2.89 13.79 -0.40
CA ARG A 181 -2.03 14.37 0.64
C ARG A 181 -2.41 13.90 2.04
N LEU A 182 -3.71 13.77 2.31
CA LEU A 182 -4.19 13.24 3.58
C LEU A 182 -3.80 11.77 3.78
N ASN A 183 -3.94 10.94 2.74
CA ASN A 183 -3.54 9.53 2.77
C ASN A 183 -2.07 9.37 3.12
N TYR A 184 -1.16 10.05 2.41
CA TYR A 184 0.27 9.93 2.68
C TYR A 184 0.67 10.47 4.06
N ARG A 185 -0.02 11.49 4.58
CA ARG A 185 0.17 11.94 5.96
C ARG A 185 -0.21 10.85 6.96
N VAL A 186 -1.39 10.26 6.80
CA VAL A 186 -1.90 9.20 7.68
C VAL A 186 -1.05 7.93 7.58
N LEU A 187 -0.66 7.53 6.38
CA LEU A 187 0.26 6.41 6.17
C LEU A 187 1.61 6.65 6.85
N ASN A 188 2.15 7.86 6.81
CA ASN A 188 3.38 8.18 7.53
C ASN A 188 3.25 7.96 9.04
N GLU A 189 2.13 8.37 9.65
CA GLU A 189 1.83 8.16 11.07
C GLU A 189 1.68 6.66 11.38
N LEU A 190 0.90 5.93 10.58
CA LEU A 190 0.70 4.48 10.70
C LEU A 190 2.02 3.72 10.59
N ILE A 191 2.84 3.99 9.57
CA ILE A 191 4.12 3.31 9.35
C ILE A 191 5.07 3.58 10.51
N THR A 192 5.11 4.82 11.02
CA THR A 192 5.94 5.17 12.18
C THR A 192 5.53 4.33 13.40
N ASN A 193 4.23 4.28 13.72
CA ASN A 193 3.74 3.47 14.83
C ASN A 193 4.04 1.98 14.63
N TYR A 194 3.79 1.44 13.43
CA TYR A 194 4.04 0.03 13.13
C TYR A 194 5.53 -0.34 13.24
N ARG A 195 6.43 0.55 12.79
CA ARG A 195 7.88 0.33 12.91
C ARG A 195 8.34 0.29 14.37
N GLU A 196 7.77 1.12 15.22
CA GLU A 196 8.16 1.23 16.64
C GLU A 196 7.51 0.15 17.51
N ASN A 197 6.23 -0.14 17.27
CA ASN A 197 5.40 -0.92 18.20
C ASN A 197 4.89 -2.25 17.61
N ALA A 198 5.12 -2.51 16.32
CA ALA A 198 4.59 -3.68 15.60
C ALA A 198 3.06 -3.79 15.63
N THR A 199 2.36 -2.68 15.83
CA THR A 199 0.89 -2.61 15.90
C THR A 199 0.36 -1.53 14.97
N ILE A 200 -0.90 -1.69 14.56
CA ILE A 200 -1.64 -0.69 13.79
C ILE A 200 -2.90 -0.36 14.58
N ASP A 201 -3.02 0.89 14.99
CA ASP A 201 -4.17 1.39 15.73
C ASP A 201 -5.47 1.14 14.97
N SER A 202 -6.55 0.85 15.68
CA SER A 202 -7.87 0.61 15.06
C SER A 202 -8.47 1.86 14.40
N ASN A 203 -8.01 3.05 14.80
CA ASN A 203 -8.48 4.35 14.33
C ASN A 203 -7.49 5.06 13.39
N TRP A 204 -6.51 4.34 12.84
CA TRP A 204 -5.48 4.90 11.96
C TRP A 204 -6.07 5.73 10.79
N ASN A 205 -7.22 5.33 10.26
CA ASN A 205 -7.89 5.95 9.12
C ASN A 205 -8.96 6.99 9.51
N SER A 206 -9.11 7.37 10.80
CA SER A 206 -10.19 8.25 11.24
C SER A 206 -10.24 9.57 10.47
N SER A 207 -9.10 10.25 10.27
CA SER A 207 -9.07 11.50 9.50
C SER A 207 -9.47 11.31 8.03
N ILE A 208 -9.11 10.18 7.41
CA ILE A 208 -9.49 9.88 6.01
C ILE A 208 -11.00 9.70 5.93
N ASN A 209 -11.56 8.88 6.83
CA ASN A 209 -12.99 8.60 6.88
C ASN A 209 -13.81 9.87 7.17
N GLU A 210 -13.35 10.73 8.09
CA GLU A 210 -13.98 12.01 8.39
C GLU A 210 -14.00 12.94 7.16
N ASP A 211 -12.88 13.07 6.45
CA ASP A 211 -12.80 13.86 5.23
C ASP A 211 -13.73 13.30 4.13
N PHE A 212 -13.72 11.97 3.95
CA PHE A 212 -14.57 11.29 2.97
C PHE A 212 -16.06 11.56 3.22
N VAL A 213 -16.53 11.35 4.45
CA VAL A 213 -17.93 11.58 4.85
C VAL A 213 -18.30 13.05 4.75
N LYS A 214 -17.45 13.96 5.23
CA LYS A 214 -17.72 15.40 5.20
C LYS A 214 -17.89 15.91 3.78
N ARG A 215 -17.02 15.50 2.86
CA ARG A 215 -17.05 15.96 1.47
C ARG A 215 -18.14 15.30 0.63
N ASN A 216 -18.55 14.07 0.96
CA ASN A 216 -19.74 13.43 0.38
C ASN A 216 -21.06 14.08 0.81
N LYS A 217 -21.15 14.58 2.05
CA LYS A 217 -22.33 15.36 2.47
C LYS A 217 -22.42 16.67 1.68
N LEU A 218 -21.30 17.38 1.52
CA LEU A 218 -21.25 18.66 0.81
C LEU A 218 -21.61 18.56 -0.69
N SER A 219 -21.27 17.46 -1.37
CA SER A 219 -21.67 17.25 -2.76
C SER A 219 -23.18 17.03 -2.92
N ARG A 220 -23.83 16.35 -1.95
CA ARG A 220 -25.28 16.12 -1.95
C ARG A 220 -26.12 17.38 -1.73
N PHE A 221 -25.57 18.44 -1.14
CA PHE A 221 -26.28 19.73 -0.96
C PHE A 221 -26.07 20.72 -2.11
N LYS A 222 -25.25 20.38 -3.11
CA LYS A 222 -25.00 21.22 -4.29
C LYS A 222 -25.77 20.78 -5.55
N ASN A 223 -26.60 19.74 -5.44
CA ASN A 223 -27.48 19.25 -6.49
C ASN A 223 -28.94 19.51 -6.12
#